data_AF-A0A1I0IIN3-F1
#
_entry.id   AF-A0A1I0IIN3-F1
#
_cell.length_a   1.000
_cell.length_b   1.000
_cell.length_c   1.000
_cell.angle_alpha   90.00
_cell.angle_beta   90.00
_cell.angle_gamma   90.00
#
_symmetry.space_group_name_H-M   'P 1'
#
loop_
_entity.id
_entity.type
_entity.pdbx_description
1 polymer ?
#
loop_
_entity_poly.entity_id
_entity_poly.type
_entity_poly.pdbx_seq_one_letter_code
_entity_poly.pdbx_strand_id
1 'polypeptide(L)'
;MNRRAFLRGTAAAGAVGTVGLAGCLEQLGFEEESAFANPPLVENRPDAVYLPSSRDAMGMYGMATDGDYAAMLSYTFPHRFWTVEATDEEKELIEITADDSLHLMVTVWDRETHTVLPVDARIELRQDGELVDIGSSSLWPMISQRMGFHYGDNIQLPGEGQYTARIQVGPVTLERTGAFAQRLGSLGSLEIDFEYVRSDIHDLSFETIPDSQQGNREALSLMKMEHGGGDGEHTPMGQATPLEELPGESLDAQRSGDATFAALVSDADRLADGGSYLAVSPRTPYNRIILPFTSLSATVERDGETIYDGPLTEALDHEIGHHYGVTVDEITSGDRVTVTVDSSPQVSRHDGYETAFFDFDDVTYTV
;
A
#
# COMPACT_ATOMS: atom_id res chain seq x y z
N MET A 1 -14.43 8.32 11.43
CA MET A 1 -15.58 7.69 12.13
C MET A 1 -15.10 6.35 12.67
N ASN A 2 -15.20 6.06 13.98
CA ASN A 2 -14.65 4.81 14.52
C ASN A 2 -15.46 3.62 13.95
N ARG A 3 -14.86 2.76 13.13
CA ARG A 3 -15.52 1.62 12.44
C ARG A 3 -16.32 0.73 13.42
N ARG A 4 -15.88 0.71 14.69
CA ARG A 4 -16.55 0.06 15.83
C ARG A 4 -17.88 0.72 16.23
N ALA A 5 -18.02 2.04 16.13
CA ALA A 5 -19.25 2.76 16.45
C ALA A 5 -20.36 2.48 15.42
N PHE A 6 -20.00 2.36 14.14
CA PHE A 6 -20.95 2.05 13.07
C PHE A 6 -21.51 0.62 13.19
N LEU A 7 -20.67 -0.37 13.52
CA LEU A 7 -21.09 -1.77 13.69
C LEU A 7 -21.81 -2.03 15.02
N ARG A 8 -21.48 -1.30 16.10
CA ARG A 8 -22.24 -1.37 17.36
C ARG A 8 -23.65 -0.76 17.25
N GLY A 9 -23.89 0.11 16.26
CA GLY A 9 -25.19 0.75 16.02
C GLY A 9 -26.32 -0.19 15.60
N THR A 10 -26.02 -1.43 15.19
CA THR A 10 -27.03 -2.39 14.69
C THR A 10 -27.37 -3.54 15.66
N ALA A 11 -26.72 -3.63 16.83
CA ALA A 11 -26.89 -4.77 17.76
C ALA A 11 -27.41 -4.43 19.17
N ALA A 12 -27.82 -3.19 19.45
CA ALA A 12 -28.24 -2.78 20.81
C ALA A 12 -29.73 -2.37 20.89
N ALA A 13 -30.62 -3.31 20.57
CA ALA A 13 -32.01 -3.27 21.03
C ALA A 13 -32.26 -4.43 22.00
N GLY A 14 -31.79 -4.28 23.25
CA GLY A 14 -32.26 -5.09 24.37
C GLY A 14 -31.18 -5.60 25.33
N ALA A 15 -30.96 -4.85 26.41
CA ALA A 15 -30.90 -5.37 27.79
C ALA A 15 -30.49 -4.23 28.74
N VAL A 16 -31.38 -3.92 29.68
CA VAL A 16 -31.16 -2.97 30.77
C VAL A 16 -30.34 -3.66 31.87
N GLY A 17 -29.25 -3.02 32.31
CA GLY A 17 -28.78 -3.14 33.69
C GLY A 17 -27.35 -3.64 33.90
N THR A 18 -26.40 -2.71 34.00
CA THR A 18 -25.48 -2.50 35.15
C THR A 18 -24.63 -1.27 34.86
N VAL A 19 -24.94 -0.13 35.49
CA VAL A 19 -24.12 1.09 35.43
C VAL A 19 -22.93 0.90 36.35
N GLY A 20 -21.80 0.46 35.79
CA GLY A 20 -20.54 0.28 36.51
C GLY A 20 -19.53 1.35 36.09
N LEU A 21 -19.40 2.38 36.93
CA LEU A 21 -18.22 3.22 37.20
C LEU A 21 -17.34 3.82 36.07
N ALA A 22 -17.63 3.64 34.77
CA ALA A 22 -16.82 4.23 33.70
C ALA A 22 -16.85 5.77 33.68
N GLY A 23 -17.96 6.39 34.08
CA GLY A 23 -18.14 7.85 34.00
C GLY A 23 -17.55 8.69 35.13
N CYS A 24 -16.89 8.09 36.14
CA CYS A 24 -16.34 8.85 37.26
C CYS A 24 -14.90 9.34 37.03
N LEU A 25 -14.14 8.80 36.06
CA LEU A 25 -12.80 9.29 35.74
C LEU A 25 -12.82 10.55 34.85
N GLU A 26 -13.69 10.61 33.85
CA GLU A 26 -13.89 11.79 32.98
C GLU A 26 -14.26 13.04 33.80
N GLN A 27 -15.08 12.90 34.85
CA GLN A 27 -15.50 14.03 35.69
C GLN A 27 -14.39 14.59 36.61
N LEU A 28 -13.28 13.86 36.75
CA LEU A 28 -12.11 14.27 37.54
C LEU A 28 -11.02 14.94 36.68
N GLY A 29 -11.27 15.15 35.37
CA GLY A 29 -10.33 15.80 34.47
C GLY A 29 -9.13 14.92 34.07
N PHE A 30 -9.24 13.61 34.26
CA PHE A 30 -8.32 12.64 33.68
C PHE A 30 -8.90 12.18 32.35
N GLU A 31 -8.72 12.99 31.30
CA GLU A 31 -8.78 12.47 29.93
C GLU A 31 -7.48 11.69 29.74
N GLU A 32 -7.58 10.42 29.33
CA GLU A 32 -6.43 9.61 28.97
C GLU A 32 -5.85 10.18 27.68
N GLU A 33 -4.90 11.12 27.80
CA GLU A 33 -4.15 11.62 26.66
C GLU A 33 -3.29 10.49 26.11
N SER A 34 -3.37 10.27 24.79
CA SER A 34 -2.49 9.32 24.10
C SER A 34 -1.04 9.60 24.47
N ALA A 35 -0.28 8.55 24.80
CA ALA A 35 1.17 8.65 24.95
C ALA A 35 1.86 9.06 23.64
N PHE A 36 1.15 8.98 22.51
CA PHE A 36 1.61 9.33 21.18
C PHE A 36 0.94 10.62 20.71
N ALA A 37 1.71 11.70 20.64
CA ALA A 37 1.30 12.91 19.94
C ALA A 37 1.60 12.74 18.45
N ASN A 38 0.59 12.96 17.61
CA ASN A 38 0.77 13.07 16.17
C ASN A 38 1.86 14.11 15.87
N PRO A 39 2.88 13.80 15.04
CA PRO A 39 3.77 14.82 14.51
C PRO A 39 2.94 15.96 13.90
N PRO A 40 3.32 17.24 14.04
CA PRO A 40 2.55 18.31 13.41
C PRO A 40 2.46 18.06 11.90
N LEU A 41 1.29 18.34 11.31
CA LEU A 41 1.17 18.38 9.86
C LEU A 41 1.99 19.54 9.34
N VAL A 42 2.63 19.33 8.19
CA VAL A 42 3.27 20.44 7.45
C VAL A 42 2.19 21.46 7.07
N GLU A 43 2.47 22.74 7.27
CA GLU A 43 1.58 23.81 6.83
C GLU A 43 1.71 24.04 5.31
N ASN A 44 0.63 24.39 4.63
CA ASN A 44 0.62 24.70 3.18
C ASN A 44 1.18 23.57 2.28
N ARG A 45 0.80 22.32 2.59
CA ARG A 45 1.15 21.13 1.82
C ARG A 45 0.77 21.29 0.34
N PRO A 46 1.64 20.92 -0.60
CA PRO A 46 1.28 20.92 -2.02
C PRO A 46 0.34 19.75 -2.34
N ASP A 47 -0.44 19.89 -3.42
CA ASP A 47 -1.17 18.78 -4.05
C ASP A 47 -0.20 17.91 -4.87
N ALA A 48 0.77 17.30 -4.18
CA ALA A 48 1.86 16.52 -4.73
C ALA A 48 2.56 15.74 -3.61
N VAL A 49 3.40 14.78 -3.97
CA VAL A 49 4.34 14.15 -3.03
C VAL A 49 5.26 15.20 -2.42
N TYR A 50 5.42 15.17 -1.11
CA TYR A 50 6.21 16.15 -0.38
C TYR A 50 6.93 15.59 0.84
N LEU A 51 8.00 16.25 1.32
CA LEU A 51 8.68 15.83 2.55
C LEU A 51 7.82 16.10 3.80
N PRO A 52 7.49 15.07 4.60
CA PRO A 52 6.69 15.23 5.80
C PRO A 52 7.43 16.03 6.89
N SER A 53 6.79 16.22 8.05
CA SER A 53 7.42 16.91 9.20
C SER A 53 8.47 16.06 9.91
N SER A 54 8.45 14.75 9.69
CA SER A 54 9.27 13.80 10.43
C SER A 54 9.62 12.56 9.63
N ARG A 55 10.65 11.88 10.11
CA ARG A 55 11.14 10.61 9.64
C ARG A 55 11.04 9.61 10.78
N ASP A 56 10.19 8.61 10.56
CA ASP A 56 9.81 7.66 11.61
C ASP A 56 10.54 6.35 11.40
N ALA A 57 11.19 5.83 12.44
CA ALA A 57 11.76 4.49 12.43
C ALA A 57 10.68 3.43 12.63
N MET A 58 11.00 2.22 12.22
CA MET A 58 10.10 1.07 12.26
C MET A 58 10.88 -0.12 12.79
N GLY A 59 10.21 -0.93 13.61
CA GLY A 59 10.72 -2.22 14.06
C GLY A 59 10.21 -3.36 13.17
N MET A 60 10.84 -4.52 13.29
CA MET A 60 10.42 -5.75 12.63
C MET A 60 10.19 -6.81 13.70
N TYR A 61 9.01 -7.43 13.69
CA TYR A 61 8.75 -8.58 14.54
C TYR A 61 9.29 -9.86 13.93
N GLY A 62 9.13 -10.03 12.60
CA GLY A 62 9.70 -11.18 11.91
C GLY A 62 9.10 -11.37 10.53
N MET A 63 9.33 -12.56 9.99
CA MET A 63 8.80 -13.00 8.71
C MET A 63 8.34 -14.45 8.77
N ALA A 64 7.50 -14.81 7.82
CA ALA A 64 7.12 -16.19 7.56
C ALA A 64 6.97 -16.42 6.06
N THR A 65 6.97 -17.70 5.67
CA THR A 65 6.70 -18.15 4.30
C THR A 65 5.70 -19.29 4.30
N ASP A 66 4.81 -19.33 3.32
CA ASP A 66 3.89 -20.44 3.07
C ASP A 66 3.65 -20.59 1.56
N GLY A 67 4.02 -21.76 1.01
CA GLY A 67 3.94 -22.00 -0.43
C GLY A 67 4.73 -20.97 -1.25
N ASP A 68 4.02 -20.25 -2.12
CA ASP A 68 4.55 -19.16 -2.97
C ASP A 68 4.70 -17.84 -2.20
N TYR A 69 4.05 -17.69 -1.05
CA TYR A 69 3.96 -16.42 -0.33
C TYR A 69 5.06 -16.28 0.73
N ALA A 70 5.53 -15.04 0.89
CA ALA A 70 6.30 -14.60 2.03
C ALA A 70 5.67 -13.32 2.59
N ALA A 71 5.77 -13.14 3.91
CA ALA A 71 5.27 -11.97 4.59
C ALA A 71 6.23 -11.49 5.67
N MET A 72 6.30 -10.18 5.86
CA MET A 72 7.02 -9.51 6.94
C MET A 72 6.01 -8.80 7.83
N LEU A 73 6.13 -8.98 9.13
CA LEU A 73 5.41 -8.24 10.14
C LEU A 73 6.33 -7.17 10.73
N SER A 74 5.94 -5.91 10.58
CA SER A 74 6.65 -4.75 11.10
C SER A 74 5.73 -3.85 11.91
N TYR A 75 6.32 -2.92 12.65
CA TYR A 75 5.57 -2.00 13.49
C TYR A 75 6.24 -0.64 13.59
N THR A 76 5.43 0.36 13.93
CA THR A 76 5.89 1.68 14.39
C THR A 76 4.94 2.17 15.48
N PHE A 77 5.19 3.35 16.05
CA PHE A 77 4.20 4.02 16.87
C PHE A 77 2.89 4.26 16.08
N PRO A 78 1.72 4.39 16.74
CA PRO A 78 0.48 4.70 16.04
C PRO A 78 0.63 5.91 15.11
N HIS A 79 0.08 5.82 13.91
CA HIS A 79 0.18 6.87 12.88
C HIS A 79 -1.21 7.36 12.50
N ARG A 80 -1.34 8.65 12.18
CA ARG A 80 -2.45 9.08 11.34
C ARG A 80 -2.23 8.62 9.90
N PHE A 81 -3.32 8.39 9.18
CA PHE A 81 -3.30 8.12 7.75
C PHE A 81 -4.64 8.50 7.13
N TRP A 82 -4.71 8.50 5.80
CA TRP A 82 -5.93 8.79 5.07
C TRP A 82 -6.37 7.55 4.31
N THR A 83 -7.56 7.04 4.63
CA THR A 83 -8.21 6.07 3.75
C THR A 83 -8.72 6.79 2.51
N VAL A 84 -8.78 6.05 1.41
CA VAL A 84 -9.17 6.56 0.10
C VAL A 84 -10.28 5.65 -0.37
N GLU A 85 -11.45 6.24 -0.59
CA GLU A 85 -12.62 5.51 -1.04
C GLU A 85 -13.15 6.14 -2.32
N ALA A 86 -13.78 5.33 -3.17
CA ALA A 86 -14.50 5.79 -4.35
C ALA A 86 -15.85 6.42 -3.95
N THR A 87 -15.82 7.50 -3.18
CA THR A 87 -17.00 8.26 -2.73
C THR A 87 -16.84 9.76 -3.00
N ASP A 88 -17.91 10.53 -2.79
CA ASP A 88 -17.91 12.00 -2.95
C ASP A 88 -16.91 12.71 -2.01
N GLU A 89 -16.52 12.06 -0.91
CA GLU A 89 -15.42 12.47 -0.04
C GLU A 89 -14.20 11.58 -0.38
N GLU A 90 -13.29 12.08 -1.21
CA GLU A 90 -12.18 11.30 -1.80
C GLU A 90 -11.19 10.71 -0.78
N LYS A 91 -11.23 11.16 0.47
CA LYS A 91 -10.38 10.64 1.57
C LYS A 91 -10.96 10.91 2.96
N GLU A 92 -10.75 9.97 3.88
CA GLU A 92 -11.08 10.12 5.31
C GLU A 92 -9.80 10.05 6.16
N LEU A 93 -9.64 11.00 7.09
CA LEU A 93 -8.55 11.00 8.07
C LEU A 93 -8.84 10.00 9.20
N ILE A 94 -7.90 9.08 9.42
CA ILE A 94 -7.83 8.24 10.60
C ILE A 94 -6.85 8.88 11.59
N GLU A 95 -7.36 9.30 12.74
CA GLU A 95 -6.56 9.85 13.83
C GLU A 95 -6.12 8.77 14.82
N ILE A 96 -5.01 9.03 15.52
CA ILE A 96 -4.53 8.21 16.64
C ILE A 96 -5.47 8.39 17.82
N THR A 97 -5.80 7.29 18.48
CA THR A 97 -6.55 7.28 19.74
C THR A 97 -5.66 6.85 20.90
N ALA A 98 -6.04 7.20 22.13
CA ALA A 98 -5.27 6.83 23.33
C ALA A 98 -5.19 5.32 23.56
N ASP A 99 -6.13 4.55 22.98
CA ASP A 99 -6.16 3.11 23.07
C ASP A 99 -5.21 2.43 22.06
N ASP A 100 -4.68 3.16 21.08
CA ASP A 100 -3.82 2.59 20.03
C ASP A 100 -2.46 2.20 20.62
N SER A 101 -2.09 0.93 20.41
CA SER A 101 -0.88 0.34 20.98
C SER A 101 0.32 0.43 20.05
N LEU A 102 0.09 0.32 18.73
CA LEU A 102 1.08 0.46 17.67
C LEU A 102 0.40 0.62 16.31
N HIS A 103 1.14 1.10 15.31
CA HIS A 103 0.78 0.91 13.91
C HIS A 103 1.41 -0.40 13.43
N LEU A 104 0.58 -1.40 13.14
CA LEU A 104 1.03 -2.73 12.71
C LEU A 104 0.98 -2.81 11.19
N MET A 105 2.05 -3.31 10.58
CA MET A 105 2.19 -3.38 9.13
C MET A 105 2.56 -4.79 8.67
N VAL A 106 2.05 -5.15 7.49
CA VAL A 106 2.37 -6.39 6.79
C VAL A 106 2.77 -6.07 5.36
N THR A 107 3.92 -6.56 4.93
CA THR A 107 4.31 -6.59 3.51
C THR A 107 4.25 -8.03 3.02
N VAL A 108 3.55 -8.27 1.90
CA VAL A 108 3.38 -9.60 1.30
C VAL A 108 4.03 -9.62 -0.09
N TRP A 109 4.82 -10.66 -0.37
CA TRP A 109 5.49 -10.81 -1.67
C TRP A 109 5.53 -12.26 -2.15
N ASP A 110 5.77 -12.44 -3.45
CA ASP A 110 6.10 -13.73 -4.03
C ASP A 110 7.54 -14.11 -3.66
N ARG A 111 7.71 -15.29 -3.06
CA ARG A 111 9.01 -15.74 -2.56
C ARG A 111 10.05 -15.98 -3.66
N GLU A 112 9.63 -16.29 -4.89
CA GLU A 112 10.56 -16.63 -5.97
C GLU A 112 11.07 -15.38 -6.69
N THR A 113 10.19 -14.42 -6.96
CA THR A 113 10.52 -13.22 -7.75
C THR A 113 10.74 -11.97 -6.89
N HIS A 114 10.46 -12.05 -5.59
CA HIS A 114 10.50 -10.92 -4.66
C HIS A 114 9.56 -9.76 -5.05
N THR A 115 8.49 -10.08 -5.80
CA THR A 115 7.48 -9.11 -6.23
C THR A 115 6.45 -8.91 -5.12
N VAL A 116 6.29 -7.67 -4.64
CA VAL A 116 5.23 -7.32 -3.67
C VAL A 116 3.85 -7.48 -4.33
N LEU A 117 2.91 -8.04 -3.58
CA LEU A 117 1.62 -8.50 -4.11
C LEU A 117 0.44 -7.64 -3.60
N PRO A 118 -0.31 -6.98 -4.49
CA PRO A 118 -1.62 -6.40 -4.19
C PRO A 118 -2.70 -7.49 -4.12
N VAL A 119 -2.93 -8.02 -2.92
CA VAL A 119 -3.86 -9.12 -2.58
C VAL A 119 -4.83 -8.74 -1.47
N ASP A 120 -5.84 -9.57 -1.20
CA ASP A 120 -6.61 -9.50 0.06
C ASP A 120 -5.73 -10.04 1.19
N ALA A 121 -5.35 -9.18 2.13
CA ALA A 121 -4.53 -9.55 3.29
C ALA A 121 -5.32 -9.34 4.58
N ARG A 122 -5.38 -10.38 5.41
CA ARG A 122 -6.05 -10.35 6.70
C ARG A 122 -5.11 -10.81 7.80
N ILE A 123 -5.34 -10.32 9.01
CA ILE A 123 -4.56 -10.66 10.17
C ILE A 123 -5.48 -11.09 11.32
N GLU A 124 -5.10 -12.19 11.97
CA GLU A 124 -5.62 -12.59 13.27
C GLU A 124 -4.47 -12.51 14.29
N LEU A 125 -4.68 -11.81 15.39
CA LEU A 125 -3.74 -11.81 16.51
C LEU A 125 -4.24 -12.74 17.61
N ARG A 126 -3.32 -13.53 18.18
CA ARG A 126 -3.62 -14.45 19.28
C ARG A 126 -2.69 -14.24 20.45
N GLN A 127 -3.20 -14.40 21.65
CA GLN A 127 -2.43 -14.43 22.90
C GLN A 127 -2.82 -15.70 23.66
N ASP A 128 -1.83 -16.52 24.04
CA ASP A 128 -2.06 -17.83 24.67
C ASP A 128 -3.06 -18.74 23.92
N GLY A 129 -3.11 -18.60 22.58
CA GLY A 129 -4.01 -19.34 21.70
C GLY A 129 -5.42 -18.74 21.53
N GLU A 130 -5.79 -17.77 22.36
CA GLU A 130 -7.07 -17.05 22.28
C GLU A 130 -7.00 -15.89 21.28
N LEU A 131 -8.10 -15.62 20.58
CA LEU A 131 -8.17 -14.52 19.61
C LEU A 131 -8.24 -13.17 20.32
N VAL A 132 -7.41 -12.22 19.90
CA VAL A 132 -7.41 -10.84 20.39
C VAL A 132 -8.36 -10.01 19.54
N ASP A 133 -9.28 -9.29 20.18
CA ASP A 133 -10.20 -8.38 19.49
C ASP A 133 -9.49 -7.08 19.09
N ILE A 134 -9.00 -7.05 17.86
CA ILE A 134 -8.42 -5.86 17.23
C ILE A 134 -9.46 -5.03 16.47
N GLY A 135 -10.74 -5.39 16.51
CA GLY A 135 -11.85 -4.70 15.86
C GLY A 135 -12.04 -5.05 14.38
N SER A 136 -10.99 -5.01 13.56
CA SER A 136 -11.01 -5.43 12.16
C SER A 136 -9.84 -6.36 11.87
N SER A 137 -10.11 -7.51 11.25
CA SER A 137 -9.06 -8.41 10.76
C SER A 137 -8.49 -7.97 9.40
N SER A 138 -9.15 -7.06 8.69
CA SER A 138 -8.65 -6.54 7.41
C SER A 138 -7.82 -5.28 7.66
N LEU A 139 -6.57 -5.33 7.20
CA LEU A 139 -5.66 -4.19 7.18
C LEU A 139 -5.92 -3.34 5.92
N TRP A 140 -5.67 -2.04 6.01
CA TRP A 140 -5.80 -1.17 4.84
C TRP A 140 -4.62 -1.38 3.91
N PRO A 141 -4.81 -1.52 2.58
CA PRO A 141 -3.70 -1.34 1.65
C PRO A 141 -3.24 0.11 1.68
N MET A 142 -1.93 0.33 1.78
CA MET A 142 -1.34 1.64 2.00
C MET A 142 -0.08 1.85 1.16
N ILE A 143 0.24 3.12 0.93
CA ILE A 143 1.55 3.56 0.45
C ILE A 143 2.18 4.53 1.44
N SER A 144 3.48 4.37 1.70
CA SER A 144 4.29 5.36 2.42
C SER A 144 5.65 5.56 1.77
N GLN A 145 6.27 6.71 2.01
CA GLN A 145 7.57 7.03 1.40
C GLN A 145 8.67 6.04 1.80
N ARG A 146 8.60 5.51 3.04
CA ARG A 146 9.65 4.66 3.60
C ARG A 146 9.37 3.15 3.43
N MET A 147 8.12 2.71 3.47
CA MET A 147 7.76 1.28 3.36
C MET A 147 7.23 0.89 1.98
N GLY A 148 6.96 1.86 1.11
CA GLY A 148 6.30 1.58 -0.16
C GLY A 148 4.91 0.99 0.02
N PHE A 149 4.54 0.03 -0.81
CA PHE A 149 3.23 -0.63 -0.72
C PHE A 149 3.22 -1.70 0.38
N HIS A 150 2.26 -1.59 1.28
CA HIS A 150 2.10 -2.49 2.43
C HIS A 150 0.64 -2.49 2.90
N TYR A 151 0.31 -3.33 3.86
CA TYR A 151 -0.96 -3.33 4.57
C TYR A 151 -0.73 -2.83 5.99
N GLY A 152 -1.62 -2.00 6.53
CA GLY A 152 -1.46 -1.52 7.91
C GLY A 152 -2.74 -1.01 8.56
N ASP A 153 -2.70 -0.93 9.89
CA ASP A 153 -3.71 -0.26 10.72
C ASP A 153 -3.13 0.05 12.11
N ASN A 154 -3.75 0.98 12.82
CA ASN A 154 -3.49 1.16 14.25
C ASN A 154 -4.21 0.06 15.03
N ILE A 155 -3.46 -0.69 15.83
CA ILE A 155 -3.95 -1.85 16.56
C ILE A 155 -3.94 -1.58 18.06
N GLN A 156 -4.99 -2.06 18.73
CA GLN A 156 -5.12 -2.04 20.19
C GLN A 156 -4.82 -3.45 20.72
N LEU A 157 -3.84 -3.55 21.61
CA LEU A 157 -3.46 -4.79 22.29
C LEU A 157 -3.81 -4.71 23.78
N PRO A 158 -4.28 -5.82 24.40
CA PRO A 158 -4.70 -5.82 25.80
C PRO A 158 -3.55 -5.58 26.79
N GLY A 159 -2.30 -5.83 26.38
CA GLY A 159 -1.12 -5.63 27.21
C GLY A 159 0.16 -6.17 26.58
N GLU A 160 1.29 -5.97 27.24
CA GLU A 160 2.57 -6.55 26.82
C GLU A 160 2.55 -8.08 26.93
N GLY A 161 3.37 -8.75 26.12
CA GLY A 161 3.53 -10.20 26.16
C GLY A 161 3.72 -10.85 24.81
N GLN A 162 3.60 -12.18 24.79
CA GLN A 162 3.78 -13.00 23.59
C GLN A 162 2.48 -13.10 22.80
N TYR A 163 2.58 -12.93 21.49
CA TYR A 163 1.49 -13.00 20.54
C TYR A 163 1.88 -13.85 19.33
N THR A 164 0.87 -14.39 18.66
CA THR A 164 1.01 -15.00 17.33
C THR A 164 0.17 -14.19 16.35
N ALA A 165 0.80 -13.66 15.31
CA ALA A 165 0.11 -13.08 14.16
C ALA A 165 -0.07 -14.16 13.09
N ARG A 166 -1.32 -14.45 12.74
CA ARG A 166 -1.67 -15.27 11.58
C ARG A 166 -2.11 -14.37 10.44
N ILE A 167 -1.31 -14.32 9.39
CA ILE A 167 -1.54 -13.54 8.18
C ILE A 167 -2.17 -14.47 7.14
N GLN A 168 -3.40 -14.19 6.76
CA GLN A 168 -4.10 -14.87 5.67
C GLN A 168 -3.95 -14.06 4.40
N VAL A 169 -3.46 -14.71 3.34
CA VAL A 169 -3.23 -14.10 2.04
C VAL A 169 -4.18 -14.72 1.02
N GLY A 170 -4.98 -13.87 0.39
CA GLY A 170 -5.87 -14.21 -0.71
C GLY A 170 -5.11 -14.68 -1.95
N PRO A 171 -5.74 -15.49 -2.84
CA PRO A 171 -5.17 -15.74 -4.16
C PRO A 171 -5.02 -14.42 -4.92
N VAL A 172 -4.01 -14.33 -5.78
CA VAL A 172 -3.85 -13.17 -6.67
C VAL A 172 -4.97 -13.19 -7.71
N THR A 173 -5.82 -12.16 -7.67
CA THR A 173 -6.95 -11.99 -8.59
C THR A 173 -6.61 -11.19 -9.85
N LEU A 174 -5.40 -10.62 -9.90
CA LEU A 174 -4.86 -9.93 -11.07
C LEU A 174 -4.66 -10.91 -12.23
N GLU A 175 -4.59 -10.39 -13.45
CA GLU A 175 -4.12 -11.18 -14.59
C GLU A 175 -2.66 -11.60 -14.33
N ARG A 176 -2.35 -12.89 -14.49
CA ARG A 176 -1.03 -13.44 -14.16
C ARG A 176 -0.38 -13.97 -15.41
N THR A 177 0.83 -13.50 -15.69
CA THR A 177 1.61 -13.94 -16.86
C THR A 177 2.99 -14.45 -16.44
N GLY A 178 3.73 -15.01 -17.39
CA GLY A 178 5.08 -15.53 -17.15
C GLY A 178 5.15 -16.53 -15.99
N ALA A 179 6.07 -16.33 -15.05
CA ALA A 179 6.26 -17.23 -13.92
C ALA A 179 5.00 -17.35 -13.01
N PHE A 180 4.08 -16.38 -13.06
CA PHE A 180 2.89 -16.38 -12.20
C PHE A 180 1.68 -17.07 -12.82
N ALA A 181 1.67 -17.38 -14.12
CA ALA A 181 0.49 -17.84 -14.85
C ALA A 181 -0.21 -19.07 -14.22
N GLN A 182 0.55 -19.91 -13.50
CA GLN A 182 0.04 -21.10 -12.80
C GLN A 182 0.32 -21.10 -11.29
N ARG A 183 0.81 -19.98 -10.73
CA ARG A 183 1.20 -19.83 -9.31
C ARG A 183 0.30 -18.78 -8.63
N LEU A 184 0.39 -18.66 -7.31
CA LEU A 184 -0.37 -17.65 -6.53
C LEU A 184 -1.91 -17.74 -6.64
N GLY A 185 -2.43 -18.90 -7.04
CA GLY A 185 -3.88 -19.15 -7.19
C GLY A 185 -4.56 -19.74 -5.95
N SER A 186 -3.80 -19.98 -4.87
CA SER A 186 -4.27 -20.60 -3.63
C SER A 186 -4.16 -19.62 -2.45
N LEU A 187 -4.93 -19.85 -1.40
CA LEU A 187 -4.78 -19.13 -0.14
C LEU A 187 -3.43 -19.47 0.52
N GLY A 188 -2.77 -18.47 1.11
CA GLY A 188 -1.63 -18.63 2.01
C GLY A 188 -2.01 -18.36 3.47
N SER A 189 -1.38 -19.05 4.41
CA SER A 189 -1.56 -18.82 5.85
C SER A 189 -0.20 -18.81 6.55
N LEU A 190 0.29 -17.62 6.87
CA LEU A 190 1.60 -17.41 7.48
C LEU A 190 1.47 -17.09 8.96
N GLU A 191 2.31 -17.68 9.81
CA GLU A 191 2.31 -17.42 11.26
C GLU A 191 3.65 -16.84 11.72
N ILE A 192 3.59 -15.76 12.49
CA ILE A 192 4.75 -15.07 13.06
C ILE A 192 4.48 -14.90 14.55
N ASP A 193 5.31 -15.55 15.37
CA ASP A 193 5.33 -15.31 16.82
C ASP A 193 6.16 -14.06 17.12
N PHE A 194 5.64 -13.21 18.01
CA PHE A 194 6.31 -11.97 18.38
C PHE A 194 6.00 -11.56 19.83
N GLU A 195 6.90 -10.79 20.42
CA GLU A 195 6.70 -10.18 21.73
C GLU A 195 6.35 -8.71 21.55
N TYR A 196 5.24 -8.27 22.12
CA TYR A 196 4.91 -6.86 22.23
C TYR A 196 5.43 -6.31 23.55
N VAL A 197 6.39 -5.40 23.45
CA VAL A 197 6.93 -4.61 24.57
C VAL A 197 6.72 -3.14 24.24
N ARG A 198 6.07 -2.37 25.12
CA ARG A 198 5.77 -0.95 24.85
C ARG A 198 7.04 -0.13 24.66
N SER A 199 8.11 -0.45 25.40
CA SER A 199 9.40 0.25 25.26
C SER A 199 9.95 0.13 23.85
N ASP A 200 9.75 -1.00 23.16
CA ASP A 200 10.28 -1.19 21.80
C ASP A 200 9.62 -0.25 20.79
N ILE A 201 8.41 0.22 21.06
CA ILE A 201 7.68 1.22 20.26
C ILE A 201 8.13 2.62 20.67
N HIS A 202 8.21 2.90 21.97
CA HIS A 202 8.60 4.21 22.49
C HIS A 202 10.07 4.58 22.21
N ASP A 203 10.94 3.57 22.09
CA ASP A 203 12.36 3.75 21.83
C ASP A 203 12.69 3.85 20.33
N LEU A 204 11.69 3.69 19.44
CA LEU A 204 11.88 3.94 18.01
C LEU A 204 12.30 5.39 17.79
N SER A 205 13.35 5.57 16.98
CA SER A 205 13.84 6.91 16.69
C SER A 205 12.83 7.71 15.87
N PHE A 206 12.63 8.95 16.28
CA PHE A 206 11.83 9.95 15.59
C PHE A 206 12.73 11.15 15.26
N GLU A 207 12.88 11.47 13.98
CA GLU A 207 13.70 12.60 13.53
C GLU A 207 12.81 13.66 12.87
N THR A 208 12.78 14.86 13.43
CA THR A 208 12.10 16.00 12.81
C THR A 208 12.88 16.48 11.59
N ILE A 209 12.19 16.62 10.46
CA ILE A 209 12.76 17.19 9.24
C ILE A 209 12.87 18.72 9.43
N PRO A 210 13.96 19.38 9.04
CA PRO A 210 14.08 20.83 9.20
C PRO A 210 12.92 21.58 8.53
N ASP A 211 12.31 22.55 9.21
CA ASP A 211 11.15 23.31 8.71
C ASP A 211 11.34 23.89 7.30
N SER A 212 12.58 24.27 6.95
CA SER A 212 12.92 24.78 5.62
C SER A 212 12.86 23.74 4.49
N GLN A 213 12.72 22.46 4.82
CA GLN A 213 12.62 21.33 3.89
C GLN A 213 11.23 20.70 3.86
N GLN A 214 10.48 20.81 4.95
CA GLN A 214 9.11 20.30 5.04
C GLN A 214 8.25 20.89 3.92
N GLY A 215 7.44 20.07 3.26
CA GLY A 215 6.58 20.52 2.17
C GLY A 215 7.26 20.64 0.80
N ASN A 216 8.59 20.51 0.72
CA ASN A 216 9.29 20.45 -0.57
C ASN A 216 8.80 19.23 -1.36
N ARG A 217 8.67 19.39 -2.68
CA ARG A 217 8.35 18.30 -3.62
C ARG A 217 9.53 17.34 -3.75
N GLU A 218 9.63 16.45 -2.77
CA GLU A 218 10.66 15.45 -2.55
C GLU A 218 10.05 14.31 -1.73
N ALA A 219 10.75 13.18 -1.62
CA ALA A 219 10.34 12.07 -0.76
C ALA A 219 11.51 11.54 0.06
N LEU A 220 11.20 11.03 1.24
CA LEU A 220 12.09 10.20 2.02
C LEU A 220 12.47 8.94 1.22
N SER A 221 13.72 8.52 1.32
CA SER A 221 14.17 7.27 0.72
C SER A 221 13.48 6.07 1.37
N LEU A 222 13.23 5.04 0.56
CA LEU A 222 12.79 3.74 1.05
C LEU A 222 13.75 3.24 2.14
N MET A 223 13.16 2.72 3.20
CA MET A 223 13.90 2.07 4.27
C MET A 223 14.47 0.74 3.74
N LYS A 224 15.70 0.44 4.16
CA LYS A 224 16.32 -0.86 3.92
C LYS A 224 16.14 -1.68 5.19
N MET A 225 15.25 -2.67 5.12
CA MET A 225 15.06 -3.63 6.19
C MET A 225 15.93 -4.85 5.87
N GLU A 226 16.92 -5.10 6.72
CA GLU A 226 17.76 -6.29 6.62
C GLU A 226 17.03 -7.48 7.24
N HIS A 227 17.18 -8.64 6.60
CA HIS A 227 16.75 -9.90 7.17
C HIS A 227 17.98 -10.70 7.63
N GLY A 228 17.85 -11.42 8.75
CA GLY A 228 18.96 -12.10 9.44
C GLY A 228 19.62 -13.29 8.72
N GLY A 229 19.46 -13.42 7.39
CA GLY A 229 20.28 -14.28 6.54
C GLY A 229 21.43 -13.43 5.98
N GLY A 230 22.68 -13.83 6.19
CA GLY A 230 23.91 -13.06 5.90
C GLY A 230 24.20 -12.76 4.42
N ASP A 231 23.18 -12.58 3.62
CA ASP A 231 23.16 -12.51 2.16
C ASP A 231 23.02 -11.04 1.69
N GLY A 232 22.72 -10.11 2.61
CA GLY A 232 22.55 -8.68 2.32
C GLY A 232 21.28 -8.37 1.52
N GLU A 233 20.34 -9.31 1.44
CA GLU A 233 19.10 -9.15 0.72
C GLU A 233 18.07 -8.37 1.58
N HIS A 234 17.48 -7.33 0.98
CA HIS A 234 16.54 -6.44 1.65
C HIS A 234 15.10 -6.89 1.38
N THR A 235 14.19 -6.63 2.33
CA THR A 235 12.75 -6.85 2.10
C THR A 235 12.28 -6.06 0.88
N PRO A 236 11.50 -6.66 -0.03
CA PRO A 236 10.92 -5.90 -1.14
C PRO A 236 9.86 -4.92 -0.62
N MET A 237 9.93 -3.67 -1.08
CA MET A 237 9.05 -2.56 -0.65
C MET A 237 8.08 -2.11 -1.76
N GLY A 238 7.79 -2.98 -2.73
CA GLY A 238 6.91 -2.64 -3.86
C GLY A 238 7.49 -1.60 -4.80
N GLN A 239 8.83 -1.51 -4.88
CA GLN A 239 9.53 -0.69 -5.84
C GLN A 239 9.52 -1.39 -7.21
N ALA A 240 8.99 -0.71 -8.23
CA ALA A 240 8.97 -1.20 -9.59
C ALA A 240 10.37 -1.18 -10.24
N THR A 241 10.60 -2.16 -11.11
CA THR A 241 11.81 -2.28 -11.93
C THR A 241 12.02 -1.02 -12.78
N PRO A 242 13.26 -0.50 -12.90
CA PRO A 242 13.58 0.61 -13.80
C PRO A 242 13.09 0.35 -15.23
N LEU A 243 12.63 1.40 -15.93
CA LEU A 243 12.04 1.24 -17.25
C LEU A 243 13.05 0.68 -18.27
N GLU A 244 14.30 1.10 -18.15
CA GLU A 244 15.44 0.67 -18.95
C GLU A 244 15.83 -0.81 -18.78
N GLU A 245 15.29 -1.48 -17.75
CA GLU A 245 15.50 -2.90 -17.47
C GLU A 245 14.31 -3.77 -17.90
N LEU A 246 13.20 -3.15 -18.34
CA LEU A 246 11.99 -3.89 -18.72
C LEU A 246 12.12 -4.53 -20.12
N PRO A 247 11.55 -5.73 -20.32
CA PRO A 247 11.58 -6.38 -21.63
C PRO A 247 10.55 -5.76 -22.59
N GLY A 248 11.04 -5.14 -23.67
CA GLY A 248 10.19 -4.56 -24.73
C GLY A 248 10.75 -3.25 -25.27
N GLU A 249 9.92 -2.56 -26.05
CA GLU A 249 10.15 -1.18 -26.47
C GLU A 249 9.58 -0.24 -25.41
N SER A 250 10.44 0.39 -24.61
CA SER A 250 10.03 1.39 -23.62
C SER A 250 9.59 2.68 -24.30
N LEU A 251 8.48 3.24 -23.83
CA LEU A 251 8.00 4.57 -24.22
C LEU A 251 8.48 5.62 -23.20
N ASP A 252 8.75 6.84 -23.66
CA ASP A 252 9.18 7.94 -22.77
C ASP A 252 8.17 8.16 -21.64
N ALA A 253 8.63 8.01 -20.40
CA ALA A 253 7.77 8.08 -19.22
C ALA A 253 7.08 9.46 -19.11
N GLN A 254 5.76 9.43 -18.89
CA GLN A 254 4.94 10.63 -18.73
C GLN A 254 4.62 10.88 -17.25
N ARG A 255 4.09 12.07 -16.93
CA ARG A 255 3.68 12.43 -15.56
C ARG A 255 2.28 13.05 -15.55
N SER A 256 1.49 12.66 -14.57
CA SER A 256 0.14 13.19 -14.31
C SER A 256 -0.25 12.84 -12.86
N GLY A 257 -1.04 13.68 -12.18
CA GLY A 257 -1.41 13.49 -10.76
C GLY A 257 -0.22 13.32 -9.79
N ASP A 258 0.93 13.90 -10.16
CA ASP A 258 2.25 13.69 -9.55
C ASP A 258 2.79 12.25 -9.60
N ALA A 259 2.11 11.32 -10.29
CA ALA A 259 2.65 10.00 -10.61
C ALA A 259 3.54 10.02 -11.86
N THR A 260 4.37 9.00 -12.00
CA THR A 260 5.09 8.67 -13.24
C THR A 260 4.42 7.47 -13.89
N PHE A 261 4.10 7.58 -15.18
CA PHE A 261 3.53 6.51 -15.98
C PHE A 261 4.62 5.95 -16.89
N ALA A 262 5.24 4.85 -16.45
CA ALA A 262 6.18 4.09 -17.25
C ALA A 262 5.39 3.17 -18.18
N ALA A 263 5.69 3.17 -19.48
CA ALA A 263 4.98 2.35 -20.45
C ALA A 263 5.94 1.62 -21.38
N LEU A 264 5.53 0.46 -21.87
CA LEU A 264 6.25 -0.31 -22.88
C LEU A 264 5.30 -1.03 -23.82
N VAL A 265 5.80 -1.36 -25.00
CA VAL A 265 5.17 -2.26 -25.95
C VAL A 265 6.02 -3.53 -26.05
N SER A 266 5.39 -4.71 -26.00
CA SER A 266 6.08 -5.99 -26.06
C SER A 266 5.31 -6.99 -26.90
N ASP A 267 5.99 -7.72 -27.77
CA ASP A 267 5.41 -8.81 -28.56
C ASP A 267 5.74 -10.19 -27.95
N ALA A 268 6.04 -10.23 -26.65
CA ALA A 268 6.38 -11.48 -26.00
C ALA A 268 5.17 -12.43 -25.92
N ASP A 269 5.30 -13.64 -26.46
CA ASP A 269 4.24 -14.66 -26.53
C ASP A 269 3.55 -14.96 -25.19
N ARG A 270 4.23 -14.71 -24.05
CA ARG A 270 3.65 -14.93 -22.71
C ARG A 270 2.62 -13.86 -22.29
N LEU A 271 2.67 -12.69 -22.92
CA LEU A 271 1.84 -11.52 -22.62
C LEU A 271 0.67 -11.40 -23.59
N ALA A 272 0.86 -11.86 -24.82
CA ALA A 272 -0.12 -11.82 -25.87
C ALA A 272 -0.01 -13.08 -26.75
N ASP A 273 -1.13 -13.74 -27.01
CA ASP A 273 -1.24 -14.82 -27.99
C ASP A 273 -1.30 -14.24 -29.43
N GLY A 274 -0.27 -13.47 -29.79
CA GLY A 274 -0.19 -12.67 -31.01
C GLY A 274 -0.59 -11.19 -30.80
N GLY A 275 -0.07 -10.32 -31.66
CA GLY A 275 -0.22 -8.87 -31.56
C GLY A 275 0.79 -8.23 -30.62
N SER A 276 0.55 -6.97 -30.26
CA SER A 276 1.41 -6.16 -29.39
C SER A 276 0.76 -5.93 -28.03
N TYR A 277 1.52 -6.16 -26.96
CA TYR A 277 1.09 -5.93 -25.59
C TYR A 277 1.53 -4.55 -25.11
N LEU A 278 0.57 -3.67 -24.84
CA LEU A 278 0.82 -2.40 -24.16
C LEU A 278 0.78 -2.65 -22.66
N ALA A 279 1.86 -2.32 -21.94
CA ALA A 279 1.90 -2.33 -20.48
C ALA A 279 2.17 -0.93 -19.95
N VAL A 280 1.38 -0.49 -18.97
CA VAL A 280 1.50 0.80 -18.28
C VAL A 280 1.63 0.54 -16.78
N SER A 281 2.64 1.14 -16.16
CA SER A 281 2.96 0.98 -14.74
C SER A 281 2.99 2.36 -14.08
N PRO A 282 1.86 2.81 -13.48
CA PRO A 282 1.82 4.01 -12.66
C PRO A 282 2.62 3.82 -11.37
N ARG A 283 3.47 4.80 -11.07
CA ARG A 283 4.47 4.72 -9.99
C ARG A 283 4.60 6.05 -9.27
N THR A 284 5.05 6.02 -8.01
CA THR A 284 5.45 7.24 -7.30
C THR A 284 6.68 7.87 -7.97
N PRO A 285 6.79 9.22 -7.99
CA PRO A 285 7.78 9.93 -8.82
C PRO A 285 9.23 9.82 -8.32
N TYR A 286 9.45 9.53 -7.04
CA TYR A 286 10.80 9.49 -6.44
C TYR A 286 11.30 8.08 -6.15
N ASN A 287 10.43 7.21 -5.62
CA ASN A 287 10.81 5.88 -5.15
C ASN A 287 10.32 4.75 -6.07
N ARG A 288 9.61 5.07 -7.16
CA ARG A 288 9.03 4.09 -8.10
C ARG A 288 8.13 3.05 -7.42
N ILE A 289 7.47 3.42 -6.33
CA ILE A 289 6.54 2.52 -5.63
C ILE A 289 5.32 2.33 -6.53
N ILE A 290 4.88 1.09 -6.70
CA ILE A 290 3.69 0.74 -7.51
C ILE A 290 2.43 1.44 -6.97
N LEU A 291 1.50 1.76 -7.88
CA LEU A 291 0.19 2.33 -7.54
C LEU A 291 -0.93 1.36 -7.96
N PRO A 292 -1.21 0.33 -7.15
CA PRO A 292 -2.25 -0.65 -7.45
C PRO A 292 -3.65 -0.08 -7.21
N PHE A 293 -4.66 -0.86 -7.62
CA PHE A 293 -6.08 -0.47 -7.48
C PHE A 293 -6.42 0.86 -8.16
N THR A 294 -5.70 1.16 -9.25
CA THR A 294 -6.00 2.23 -10.20
C THR A 294 -6.86 1.65 -11.32
N SER A 295 -7.80 2.43 -11.87
CA SER A 295 -8.49 2.06 -13.11
C SER A 295 -7.91 2.87 -14.26
N LEU A 296 -7.48 2.20 -15.31
CA LEU A 296 -6.90 2.83 -16.50
C LEU A 296 -7.63 2.38 -17.76
N SER A 297 -7.69 3.28 -18.73
CA SER A 297 -8.08 3.00 -20.11
C SER A 297 -7.01 3.55 -21.06
N ALA A 298 -6.99 3.01 -22.28
CA ALA A 298 -6.09 3.48 -23.33
C ALA A 298 -6.81 3.62 -24.66
N THR A 299 -6.41 4.63 -25.42
CA THR A 299 -6.73 4.83 -26.82
C THR A 299 -5.44 4.70 -27.64
N VAL A 300 -5.45 3.87 -28.67
CA VAL A 300 -4.35 3.77 -29.64
C VAL A 300 -4.85 4.25 -31.00
N GLU A 301 -4.13 5.19 -31.60
CA GLU A 301 -4.47 5.81 -32.88
C GLU A 301 -3.34 5.69 -33.89
N ARG A 302 -3.68 5.30 -35.12
CA ARG A 302 -2.80 5.24 -36.28
C ARG A 302 -3.32 6.17 -37.36
N ASP A 303 -2.49 7.11 -37.81
CA ASP A 303 -2.87 8.09 -38.85
C ASP A 303 -4.20 8.83 -38.59
N GLY A 304 -4.57 8.99 -37.31
CA GLY A 304 -5.83 9.62 -36.88
C GLY A 304 -7.05 8.69 -36.85
N GLU A 305 -6.88 7.40 -37.10
CA GLU A 305 -7.90 6.37 -36.90
C GLU A 305 -7.65 5.60 -35.59
N THR A 306 -8.69 5.44 -34.78
CA THR A 306 -8.64 4.65 -33.53
C THR A 306 -8.60 3.15 -33.86
N ILE A 307 -7.54 2.48 -33.43
CA ILE A 307 -7.38 1.02 -33.58
C ILE A 307 -7.65 0.26 -32.28
N TYR A 308 -7.56 0.94 -31.13
CA TYR A 308 -7.97 0.42 -29.82
C TYR A 308 -8.55 1.55 -28.98
N ASP A 309 -9.62 1.27 -28.25
CA ASP A 309 -10.22 2.16 -27.24
C ASP A 309 -10.91 1.27 -26.19
N GLY A 310 -10.35 1.23 -24.98
CA GLY A 310 -10.86 0.36 -23.93
C GLY A 310 -10.01 0.31 -22.66
N PRO A 311 -10.46 -0.48 -21.67
CA PRO A 311 -9.79 -0.57 -20.37
C PRO A 311 -8.45 -1.31 -20.45
N LEU A 312 -7.54 -1.02 -19.53
CA LEU A 312 -6.35 -1.83 -19.26
C LEU A 312 -6.63 -2.77 -18.09
N THR A 313 -6.12 -4.00 -18.16
CA THR A 313 -6.31 -5.00 -17.11
C THR A 313 -5.13 -4.97 -16.14
N GLU A 314 -5.40 -4.88 -14.84
CA GLU A 314 -4.37 -4.98 -13.81
C GLU A 314 -3.73 -6.38 -13.84
N ALA A 315 -2.41 -6.43 -13.93
CA ALA A 315 -1.65 -7.62 -14.23
C ALA A 315 -0.34 -7.70 -13.43
N LEU A 316 0.18 -8.92 -13.34
CA LEU A 316 1.44 -9.26 -12.71
C LEU A 316 2.26 -10.15 -13.64
N ASP A 317 3.47 -9.69 -13.98
CA ASP A 317 4.48 -10.47 -14.70
C ASP A 317 5.80 -10.45 -13.92
N HIS A 318 6.56 -11.54 -13.99
CA HIS A 318 7.83 -11.67 -13.28
C HIS A 318 8.94 -10.73 -13.76
N GLU A 319 8.88 -10.24 -15.01
CA GLU A 319 9.88 -9.28 -15.54
C GLU A 319 9.34 -7.84 -15.51
N ILE A 320 8.06 -7.64 -15.82
CA ILE A 320 7.44 -6.30 -15.84
C ILE A 320 7.06 -5.83 -14.42
N GLY A 321 6.72 -6.75 -13.52
CA GLY A 321 6.16 -6.46 -12.21
C GLY A 321 4.66 -6.15 -12.29
N HIS A 322 4.16 -5.36 -11.34
CA HIS A 322 2.78 -4.87 -11.34
C HIS A 322 2.59 -3.79 -12.42
N HIS A 323 1.56 -3.98 -13.24
CA HIS A 323 1.23 -3.10 -14.35
C HIS A 323 -0.25 -3.24 -14.74
N TYR A 324 -0.67 -2.43 -15.70
CA TYR A 324 -1.96 -2.48 -16.36
C TYR A 324 -1.70 -2.67 -17.84
N GLY A 325 -2.30 -3.69 -18.46
CA GLY A 325 -2.00 -3.96 -19.85
C GLY A 325 -3.16 -4.48 -20.68
N VAL A 326 -2.90 -4.48 -21.99
CA VAL A 326 -3.84 -4.94 -23.01
C VAL A 326 -3.10 -5.45 -24.23
N THR A 327 -3.66 -6.46 -24.88
CA THR A 327 -3.22 -6.91 -26.21
C THR A 327 -3.98 -6.13 -27.28
N VAL A 328 -3.25 -5.55 -28.22
CA VAL A 328 -3.77 -4.87 -29.42
C VAL A 328 -3.24 -5.63 -30.64
N ASP A 329 -4.02 -5.71 -31.73
CA ASP A 329 -3.64 -6.48 -32.92
C ASP A 329 -2.23 -6.14 -33.44
N GLU A 330 -1.86 -4.86 -33.44
CA GLU A 330 -0.53 -4.39 -33.80
C GLU A 330 -0.33 -2.95 -33.30
N ILE A 331 0.78 -2.68 -32.60
CA ILE A 331 1.22 -1.32 -32.28
C ILE A 331 2.54 -1.08 -33.02
N THR A 332 2.63 0.00 -33.80
CA THR A 332 3.78 0.31 -34.65
C THR A 332 4.31 1.71 -34.41
N SER A 333 5.56 1.95 -34.81
CA SER A 333 6.16 3.27 -34.70
C SER A 333 5.34 4.34 -35.42
N GLY A 334 5.11 5.46 -34.74
CA GLY A 334 4.25 6.56 -35.17
C GLY A 334 2.82 6.49 -34.62
N ASP A 335 2.40 5.36 -34.04
CA ASP A 335 1.13 5.26 -33.34
C ASP A 335 1.13 6.17 -32.11
N ARG A 336 -0.02 6.78 -31.84
CA ARG A 336 -0.26 7.57 -30.64
C ARG A 336 -1.00 6.73 -29.61
N VAL A 337 -0.44 6.62 -28.42
CA VAL A 337 -1.09 5.95 -27.28
C VAL A 337 -1.47 7.02 -26.27
N THR A 338 -2.76 7.16 -25.97
CA THR A 338 -3.26 8.01 -24.89
C THR A 338 -3.75 7.11 -23.75
N VAL A 339 -3.29 7.36 -22.53
CA VAL A 339 -3.72 6.64 -21.32
C VAL A 339 -4.48 7.61 -20.43
N THR A 340 -5.64 7.15 -19.97
CA THR A 340 -6.54 7.89 -19.08
C THR A 340 -6.65 7.17 -17.75
N VAL A 341 -6.66 7.93 -16.65
CA VAL A 341 -6.94 7.40 -15.31
C VAL A 341 -8.43 7.55 -15.03
N ASP A 342 -9.16 6.44 -15.11
CA ASP A 342 -10.61 6.42 -14.86
C ASP A 342 -10.94 6.49 -13.37
N SER A 343 -10.03 5.99 -12.52
CA SER A 343 -10.12 6.08 -11.06
C SER A 343 -8.73 6.10 -10.44
N SER A 344 -8.52 7.02 -9.50
CA SER A 344 -7.26 7.17 -8.78
C SER A 344 -6.90 5.91 -7.97
N PRO A 345 -5.61 5.71 -7.62
CA PRO A 345 -5.19 4.55 -6.85
C PRO A 345 -5.97 4.45 -5.51
N GLN A 346 -6.74 3.39 -5.30
CA GLN A 346 -7.55 3.18 -4.09
C GLN A 346 -6.69 2.60 -2.95
N VAL A 347 -5.64 3.32 -2.58
CA VAL A 347 -4.69 2.96 -1.51
C VAL A 347 -4.63 4.06 -0.46
N SER A 348 -4.63 3.65 0.82
CA SER A 348 -4.49 4.59 1.92
C SER A 348 -3.13 5.29 1.88
N ARG A 349 -3.07 6.53 2.35
CA ARG A 349 -1.87 7.37 2.23
C ARG A 349 -1.39 7.78 3.62
N HIS A 350 -0.09 7.65 3.84
CA HIS A 350 0.60 8.26 4.97
C HIS A 350 0.98 9.71 4.65
N ASP A 351 1.42 10.44 5.67
CA ASP A 351 1.99 11.78 5.54
C ASP A 351 3.02 11.86 4.39
N GLY A 352 2.93 12.94 3.61
CA GLY A 352 3.77 13.18 2.44
C GLY A 352 3.22 12.60 1.14
N TYR A 353 2.18 11.77 1.19
CA TYR A 353 1.45 11.21 0.04
C TYR A 353 -0.05 11.51 0.06
N GLU A 354 -0.61 12.00 1.16
CA GLU A 354 -2.04 12.15 1.37
C GLU A 354 -2.72 13.24 0.52
N THR A 355 -1.93 14.06 -0.16
CA THR A 355 -2.38 15.08 -1.12
C THR A 355 -2.03 14.75 -2.57
N ALA A 356 -1.39 13.61 -2.84
CA ALA A 356 -0.95 13.21 -4.17
C ALA A 356 -1.89 12.15 -4.78
N PHE A 357 -1.82 12.00 -6.12
CA PHE A 357 -2.47 10.93 -6.87
C PHE A 357 -4.00 10.97 -6.88
N PHE A 358 -4.60 12.16 -7.03
CA PHE A 358 -6.06 12.33 -7.15
C PHE A 358 -6.47 12.83 -8.54
N ASP A 359 -5.93 13.98 -8.96
CA ASP A 359 -6.29 14.62 -10.22
C ASP A 359 -5.31 14.27 -11.33
N PHE A 360 -5.80 13.58 -12.37
CA PHE A 360 -5.00 13.14 -13.50
C PHE A 360 -5.50 13.75 -14.81
N ASP A 361 -4.58 14.40 -15.53
CA ASP A 361 -4.72 14.65 -16.96
C ASP A 361 -4.35 13.38 -17.76
N ASP A 362 -4.90 13.26 -18.97
CA ASP A 362 -4.50 12.23 -19.93
C ASP A 362 -3.00 12.34 -20.24
N VAL A 363 -2.33 11.19 -20.35
CA VAL A 363 -0.93 11.12 -20.78
C VAL A 363 -0.83 10.51 -22.17
N THR A 364 0.07 11.04 -22.99
CA THR A 364 0.22 10.60 -24.38
C THR A 364 1.66 10.18 -24.67
N TYR A 365 1.80 9.08 -25.39
CA TYR A 365 3.04 8.54 -25.90
C TYR A 365 3.00 8.55 -27.43
N THR A 366 4.19 8.64 -28.04
CA THR A 366 4.40 8.29 -29.45
C THR A 366 5.29 7.06 -29.46
N VAL A 367 4.84 6.00 -30.14
CA VAL A 367 5.57 4.74 -30.28
C VAL A 367 6.73 4.89 -31.28
#